data_AF-A0A419IZQ4-F1
#
_entry.id   AF-A0A419IZQ4-F1
#
_cell.length_a   1.000
_cell.length_b   1.000
_cell.length_c   1.000
_cell.angle_alpha   90.00
_cell.angle_beta   90.00
_cell.angle_gamma   90.00
#
_symmetry.space_group_name_H-M   'P 1'
#
loop_
_entity.id
_entity.type
_entity.pdbx_description
1 polymer ?
#
loop_
_entity_poly.entity_id
_entity_poly.type
_entity_poly.pdbx_seq_one_letter_code
_entity_poly.pdbx_strand_id
1 'polypeptide(L)' 'MDKPSFHVVIPDYRYWRQNIKCQTGCPVNTDSRGYVRAIADGDYEKAYWIARMPNPLASICGRICGAPCELACRRGW' A
#
# COMPACT_ATOMS: atom_id res chain seq x y z
N MET A 1 35.63 -15.58 -18.62
CA MET A 1 34.36 -14.89 -18.94
C MET A 1 33.44 -15.13 -17.76
N ASP A 2 33.53 -14.29 -16.73
CA ASP A 2 32.77 -14.45 -15.50
C ASP A 2 31.29 -14.22 -15.79
N LYS A 3 30.48 -15.27 -15.59
CA LYS A 3 29.02 -15.13 -15.70
C LYS A 3 28.54 -14.42 -14.43
N PRO A 4 27.83 -13.28 -14.53
CA PRO A 4 27.22 -12.68 -13.37
C PRO A 4 26.21 -13.67 -12.77
N SER A 5 26.36 -13.94 -11.47
CA SER A 5 25.39 -14.71 -10.70
C SER A 5 24.22 -13.80 -10.34
N PHE A 6 23.00 -14.21 -10.68
CA PHE A 6 21.78 -13.49 -10.33
C PHE A 6 21.02 -14.25 -9.25
N HIS A 7 20.60 -13.55 -8.20
CA HIS A 7 19.69 -14.12 -7.22
C HIS A 7 18.26 -14.08 -7.76
N VAL A 8 17.78 -15.23 -8.23
CA VAL A 8 16.42 -15.38 -8.76
C VAL A 8 15.51 -15.98 -7.69
N VAL A 9 14.37 -15.34 -7.46
CA VAL A 9 13.30 -15.85 -6.59
C VAL A 9 12.11 -16.19 -7.49
N ILE A 10 11.56 -17.40 -7.35
CA ILE A 10 10.32 -17.78 -8.02
C ILE A 10 9.17 -17.05 -7.31
N PRO A 11 8.41 -16.18 -7.99
CA PRO A 11 7.35 -15.39 -7.35
C PRO A 11 6.20 -16.27 -6.85
N ASP A 12 5.86 -16.14 -5.57
CA ASP A 12 4.64 -16.66 -4.98
C ASP A 12 3.65 -15.53 -4.64
N TYR A 13 2.52 -15.86 -4.00
CA TYR A 13 1.54 -14.84 -3.57
C TYR A 13 2.15 -13.78 -2.62
N ARG A 14 3.06 -14.19 -1.72
CA ARG A 14 3.68 -13.29 -0.74
C ARG A 14 4.60 -12.30 -1.42
N TYR A 15 5.37 -12.74 -2.42
CA TYR A 15 6.18 -11.88 -3.27
C TYR A 15 5.34 -10.75 -3.88
N TRP A 16 4.19 -11.07 -4.46
CA TRP A 16 3.33 -10.05 -5.08
C TRP A 16 2.72 -9.09 -4.06
N ARG A 17 2.27 -9.60 -2.90
CA ARG A 17 1.73 -8.75 -1.82
C ARG A 17 2.76 -7.75 -1.27
N GLN A 18 3.99 -8.18 -1.04
CA GLN A 18 5.08 -7.31 -0.53
C GLN A 18 5.53 -6.24 -1.54
N ASN A 19 5.14 -6.40 -2.81
CA ASN A 19 5.42 -5.43 -3.85
C ASN A 19 4.39 -4.28 -3.89
N ILE A 20 3.28 -4.36 -3.16
CA ILE A 20 2.34 -3.25 -2.96
C ILE A 20 2.88 -2.33 -1.87
N LYS A 21 3.93 -1.58 -2.21
CA LYS A 21 4.79 -0.89 -1.23
C LYS A 21 4.05 0.05 -0.28
N CYS A 22 3.05 0.81 -0.75
CA CYS A 22 2.25 1.67 0.13
C CYS A 22 1.41 0.87 1.15
N GLN A 23 0.90 -0.30 0.77
CA GLN A 23 0.14 -1.15 1.67
C GLN A 23 1.06 -1.90 2.65
N THR A 24 2.21 -2.41 2.17
CA THR A 24 3.22 -3.07 3.00
C THR A 24 3.90 -2.11 3.97
N GLY A 25 4.08 -0.85 3.58
CA GLY A 25 4.63 0.19 4.46
C GLY A 25 3.66 0.69 5.53
N CYS A 26 2.35 0.42 5.38
CA CYS A 26 1.35 0.76 6.38
C CYS A 26 1.36 -0.28 7.52
N PRO A 27 1.56 0.10 8.80
CA PRO A 27 1.58 -0.84 9.91
C PRO A 27 0.30 -1.68 10.06
N VAL A 28 -0.84 -1.12 9.66
CA VAL A 28 -2.15 -1.77 9.71
C VAL A 28 -2.60 -2.30 8.34
N ASN A 29 -1.73 -2.30 7.31
CA ASN A 29 -2.04 -2.80 5.97
C ASN A 29 -3.22 -2.11 5.25
N THR A 30 -3.48 -0.82 5.54
CA THR A 30 -4.47 -0.01 4.81
C THR A 30 -4.17 -0.01 3.31
N ASP A 31 -5.19 -0.27 2.48
CA ASP A 31 -5.03 -0.24 1.02
C ASP A 31 -5.14 1.20 0.47
N SER A 32 -4.04 1.96 0.57
CA SER A 32 -4.01 3.36 0.13
C SER A 32 -4.27 3.56 -1.36
N ARG A 33 -3.74 2.68 -2.22
CA ARG A 33 -4.05 2.74 -3.66
C ARG A 33 -5.55 2.52 -3.92
N GLY A 34 -6.19 1.65 -3.12
CA GLY A 34 -7.56 1.22 -3.31
C GLY A 34 -8.55 2.32 -2.99
N TYR A 35 -8.43 2.93 -1.80
CA TYR A 35 -9.32 4.03 -1.43
C TYR A 35 -9.07 5.27 -2.28
N VAL A 36 -7.82 5.60 -2.64
CA VAL A 36 -7.51 6.73 -3.52
C VAL A 36 -8.12 6.53 -4.90
N ARG A 37 -8.07 5.31 -5.45
CA ARG A 37 -8.72 4.99 -6.73
C ARG A 37 -10.24 5.13 -6.64
N ALA A 38 -10.87 4.61 -5.59
CA ALA A 38 -12.30 4.74 -5.40
C ALA A 38 -12.73 6.22 -5.28
N ILE A 39 -11.94 7.06 -4.61
CA ILE A 39 -12.14 8.52 -4.58
C ILE A 39 -12.06 9.12 -5.99
N ALA A 40 -11.05 8.73 -6.78
CA ALA A 40 -10.90 9.22 -8.15
C ALA A 40 -12.07 8.80 -9.06
N ASP A 41 -12.66 7.62 -8.80
CA ASP A 41 -13.85 7.12 -9.50
C ASP A 41 -15.16 7.74 -8.96
N GLY A 42 -15.11 8.60 -7.93
CA GLY A 42 -16.28 9.24 -7.30
C GLY A 42 -17.04 8.36 -6.30
N ASP A 43 -16.55 7.15 -6.03
CA ASP A 43 -17.15 6.18 -5.11
C ASP A 43 -16.59 6.35 -3.69
N TYR A 44 -17.08 7.38 -3.00
CA TYR A 44 -16.61 7.72 -1.65
C TYR A 44 -16.99 6.69 -0.59
N GLU A 45 -18.13 6.01 -0.74
CA GLU A 45 -18.56 4.98 0.21
C GLU A 45 -17.61 3.79 0.18
N LYS A 46 -17.28 3.30 -1.03
CA LYS A 46 -16.28 2.25 -1.19
C LYS A 46 -14.91 2.69 -0.69
N ALA A 47 -14.49 3.92 -0.97
CA ALA A 47 -13.23 4.45 -0.45
C ALA A 47 -13.18 4.41 1.09
N TYR A 48 -14.27 4.84 1.73
CA TYR A 48 -14.41 4.80 3.18
C TYR A 48 -14.29 3.36 3.71
N TRP A 49 -14.99 2.40 3.11
CA TRP A 49 -14.91 1.00 3.52
C TRP A 49 -13.51 0.41 3.34
N ILE A 50 -12.84 0.69 2.22
CA ILE A 50 -11.47 0.23 1.97
C ILE A 50 -10.50 0.77 3.03
N ALA A 51 -10.59 2.07 3.34
CA ALA A 51 -9.73 2.70 4.33
C ALA A 51 -9.99 2.17 5.74
N ARG A 52 -11.27 1.95 6.10
CA ARG A 52 -11.67 1.62 7.46
C ARG A 52 -11.64 0.14 7.80
N MET A 53 -11.75 -0.74 6.81
CA MET A 53 -11.73 -2.21 6.97
C MET A 53 -10.57 -2.70 7.85
N PRO A 54 -9.31 -2.33 7.56
CA PRO A 54 -8.17 -2.72 8.39
C PRO A 54 -7.82 -1.67 9.46
N ASN A 55 -8.36 -0.45 9.35
CA ASN A 55 -8.02 0.68 10.20
C ASN A 55 -9.28 1.34 10.78
N PRO A 56 -9.73 0.96 12.00
CA PRO A 56 -10.93 1.53 12.62
C PRO A 56 -10.81 3.04 12.90
N LEU A 57 -9.58 3.56 12.89
CA LEU A 57 -9.18 4.94 13.17
C LEU A 57 -8.74 5.68 11.90
N ALA A 58 -9.22 5.28 10.71
CA ALA A 58 -8.83 5.87 9.43
C ALA A 58 -8.91 7.40 9.39
N SER A 59 -9.93 8.01 10.01
CA SER A 59 -10.11 9.47 10.02
C SER A 59 -9.03 10.21 10.82
N ILE A 60 -8.61 9.69 11.98
CA ILE A 60 -7.55 10.32 12.78
C ILE A 60 -6.19 9.99 12.20
N CYS A 61 -5.94 8.74 11.78
CA CYS A 61 -4.70 8.34 11.13
C CYS A 61 -4.44 9.15 9.85
N GLY A 62 -5.45 9.48 9.05
CA GLY A 62 -5.29 10.34 7.88
C GLY A 62 -4.83 11.77 8.19
N ARG A 63 -4.87 12.21 9.45
CA ARG A 63 -4.43 13.55 9.90
C ARG A 63 -3.11 13.54 10.66
N ILE A 64 -2.87 12.51 11.47
CA ILE A 64 -1.75 12.50 12.43
C ILE A 64 -0.71 11.42 12.15
N CYS A 65 -0.97 10.49 11.23
CA CYS A 65 0.00 9.43 10.93
C CYS A 65 1.26 10.04 10.32
N GLY A 66 2.44 9.51 10.68
CA GLY A 66 3.71 9.86 10.03
C GLY A 66 3.85 9.34 8.60
N ALA A 67 2.76 8.93 7.96
CA ALA A 67 2.66 8.49 6.57
C ALA A 67 3.81 7.57 6.06
N PRO A 68 4.14 6.46 6.75
CA PRO A 68 5.18 5.53 6.28
C PRO A 68 4.84 4.89 4.92
N CYS A 69 3.55 4.84 4.57
CA CYS A 69 3.06 4.39 3.28
C CYS A 69 3.44 5.34 2.12
N GLU A 70 3.64 6.63 2.38
CA GLU A 70 4.07 7.63 1.39
C GLU A 70 5.56 7.49 1.10
N LEU A 71 6.39 7.34 2.15
CA LEU A 71 7.83 7.08 2.01
C LEU A 71 8.12 5.80 1.21
N ALA A 72 7.32 4.75 1.40
CA ALA A 72 7.45 3.52 0.63
C ALA A 72 6.83 3.60 -0.78
N CYS A 73 6.08 4.65 -1.10
CA CYS A 73 5.30 4.74 -2.33
C CYS A 73 6.20 4.83 -3.56
N ARG A 74 5.91 4.03 -4.59
CA ARG A 74 6.63 4.07 -5.88
C ARG A 74 6.53 5.42 -6.61
N ARG A 75 5.55 6.26 -6.23
CA ARG A 75 5.36 7.59 -6.80
C ARG A 75 6.29 8.65 -6.19
N GLY A 76 6.99 8.34 -5.10
CA GLY A 76 8.01 9.21 -4.49
C GLY A 76 7.41 10.48 -3.87
N TRP A 77 6.81 10.35 -2.69
CA TRP A 77 6.29 11.49 -1.92
C TRP A 77 7.30 11.89 -0.84
#